data_AF-A0A254ST36-F1
#
_entry.id   AF-A0A254ST36-F1
#
_cell.length_a   1.000
_cell.length_b   1.000
_cell.length_c   1.000
_cell.angle_alpha   90.00
_cell.angle_beta   90.00
_cell.angle_gamma   90.00
#
_symmetry.space_group_name_H-M   'P 1'
#
loop_
_entity.id
_entity.type
_entity.pdbx_description
1 polymer ?
#
loop_
_entity_poly.entity_id
_entity_poly.type
_entity_poly.pdbx_seq_one_letter_code
_entity_poly.pdbx_strand_id
1 'polypeptide(L)'
;MYSTHYMDLLMQNSPWNLILFMAIPVILAETIAITELFLLKSPNAHPTLSKVNRTAGILAGFAFFGIIIYFIPNVIIPLASAGEFRTWIDVVAIFSYILAGIPMILLALLNLKLLFRKVVEQKKTTYAILLLAAFLVLSHIAMIFGMVDPGIAGYKPKAKAVSEVQPPAHHMDSMHEGHHYHH
;
A
#
# COMPACT_ATOMS: atom_id res chain seq x y z
N MET A 1 13.40 -4.24 -13.37
CA MET A 1 13.04 -4.02 -11.95
C MET A 1 11.75 -4.76 -11.67
N TYR A 2 11.72 -5.56 -10.60
CA TYR A 2 10.52 -6.29 -10.20
C TYR A 2 9.90 -5.59 -8.98
N SER A 3 8.61 -5.29 -9.05
CA SER A 3 7.83 -4.69 -7.97
C SER A 3 7.52 -5.73 -6.88
N THR A 4 7.13 -5.30 -5.68
CA THR A 4 6.45 -6.17 -4.70
C THR A 4 5.01 -6.46 -5.17
N HIS A 5 4.33 -7.47 -4.61
CA HIS A 5 2.92 -7.70 -4.96
C HIS A 5 2.04 -6.52 -4.52
N TYR A 6 2.42 -5.85 -3.42
CA TYR A 6 1.83 -4.58 -3.00
C TYR A 6 1.93 -3.51 -4.08
N MET A 7 3.09 -3.34 -4.70
CA MET A 7 3.28 -2.34 -5.75
C MET A 7 2.62 -2.75 -7.07
N ASP A 8 2.61 -4.04 -7.41
CA ASP A 8 1.85 -4.55 -8.56
C ASP A 8 0.33 -4.24 -8.39
N LEU A 9 -0.23 -4.40 -7.19
CA LEU A 9 -1.65 -4.09 -6.92
C LEU A 9 -1.96 -2.60 -7.00
N LEU A 10 -1.05 -1.73 -6.55
CA LEU A 10 -1.20 -0.29 -6.72
C LEU A 10 -1.13 0.12 -8.20
N MET A 11 -0.32 -0.57 -8.99
CA MET A 11 -0.05 -0.19 -10.38
C MET A 11 -1.06 -0.76 -11.40
N GLN A 12 -1.70 -1.90 -11.12
CA GLN A 12 -2.63 -2.59 -12.05
C GLN A 12 -3.82 -1.74 -12.54
N ASN A 13 -4.32 -0.81 -11.73
CA ASN A 13 -5.43 0.07 -12.08
C ASN A 13 -5.11 1.54 -11.77
N SER A 14 -3.88 1.95 -12.11
CA SER A 14 -3.44 3.34 -11.97
C SER A 14 -4.34 4.28 -12.81
N PRO A 15 -4.80 5.41 -12.26
CA PRO A 15 -4.39 6.02 -10.99
C PRO A 15 -5.27 5.68 -9.77
N TRP A 16 -6.38 4.97 -9.97
CA TRP A 16 -7.43 4.84 -8.96
C TRP A 16 -7.00 4.08 -7.71
N ASN A 17 -6.27 2.98 -7.85
CA ASN A 17 -5.79 2.21 -6.71
C ASN A 17 -4.84 3.02 -5.83
N LEU A 18 -3.92 3.78 -6.42
CA LEU A 18 -2.99 4.62 -5.69
C LEU A 18 -3.72 5.72 -4.90
N ILE A 19 -4.73 6.34 -5.52
CA ILE A 19 -5.54 7.36 -4.86
C ILE A 19 -6.28 6.77 -3.65
N LEU A 20 -6.96 5.63 -3.83
CA LEU A 20 -7.80 5.02 -2.81
C LEU A 20 -7.01 4.39 -1.66
N PHE A 21 -5.93 3.67 -1.97
CA PHE A 21 -5.18 2.88 -0.98
C PHE A 21 -4.04 3.65 -0.30
N MET A 22 -3.65 4.81 -0.85
CA MET A 22 -2.52 5.60 -0.33
C MET A 22 -2.85 7.09 -0.20
N ALA A 23 -3.21 7.77 -1.30
CA ALA A 23 -3.33 9.23 -1.26
C ALA A 23 -4.40 9.72 -0.28
N ILE A 24 -5.61 9.17 -0.35
CA ILE A 24 -6.71 9.52 0.56
C ILE A 24 -6.32 9.24 2.03
N PRO A 25 -5.87 8.02 2.39
CA PRO A 25 -5.41 7.73 3.75
C PRO A 25 -4.31 8.67 4.26
N VAL A 26 -3.29 8.96 3.45
CA VAL A 26 -2.14 9.79 3.84
C VAL A 26 -2.55 11.24 4.06
N ILE A 27 -3.31 11.84 3.12
CA ILE A 27 -3.77 13.22 3.24
C ILE A 27 -4.65 13.40 4.50
N LEU A 28 -5.54 12.45 4.76
CA LEU A 28 -6.36 12.49 5.96
C LEU A 28 -5.51 12.35 7.23
N ALA A 29 -4.55 11.42 7.25
CA ALA A 29 -3.65 11.21 8.38
C ALA A 29 -2.79 12.46 8.68
N GLU A 30 -2.22 13.09 7.66
CA GLU A 30 -1.45 14.33 7.80
C GLU A 30 -2.34 15.48 8.29
N THR A 31 -3.57 15.59 7.78
CA THR A 31 -4.55 16.57 8.25
C THR A 31 -4.83 16.39 9.75
N ILE A 32 -5.02 15.14 10.20
CA ILE A 32 -5.21 14.84 11.62
C ILE A 32 -3.96 15.21 12.42
N ALA A 33 -2.76 14.88 11.93
CA ALA A 33 -1.50 15.17 12.62
C ALA A 33 -1.26 16.66 12.82
N ILE A 34 -1.45 17.46 11.76
CA ILE A 34 -1.33 18.90 11.82
C ILE A 34 -2.34 19.48 12.81
N THR A 35 -3.61 19.07 12.71
CA THR A 35 -4.66 19.60 13.58
C THR A 35 -4.52 19.17 15.04
N GLU A 36 -4.08 17.94 15.34
CA GLU A 36 -3.72 17.49 16.70
C GLU A 36 -2.56 18.33 17.28
N LEU A 37 -1.53 18.63 16.48
CA LEU A 37 -0.40 19.45 16.93
C LEU A 37 -0.85 20.85 17.37
N PHE A 38 -1.80 21.45 16.65
CA PHE A 38 -2.38 22.74 17.04
C PHE A 38 -3.28 22.63 18.28
N LEU A 39 -4.12 21.59 18.36
CA LEU A 39 -5.02 21.37 19.50
C LEU A 39 -4.25 21.05 20.79
N LEU A 40 -3.11 20.37 20.69
CA LEU A 40 -2.19 20.14 21.79
C LEU A 40 -1.71 21.44 22.45
N LYS A 41 -1.37 22.43 21.63
CA LYS A 41 -0.87 23.73 22.12
C LYS A 41 -1.99 24.62 22.65
N SER A 42 -3.17 24.58 22.04
CA SER A 42 -4.28 25.45 22.42
C SER A 42 -5.63 24.75 22.25
N PRO A 43 -6.01 23.85 23.19
CA PRO A 43 -7.17 22.95 23.04
C PRO A 43 -8.51 23.68 22.85
N ASN A 44 -8.67 24.84 23.49
CA ASN A 44 -9.93 25.58 23.52
C ASN A 44 -9.98 26.76 22.54
N ALA A 45 -8.89 27.05 21.83
CA ALA A 45 -8.79 28.25 20.99
C ALA A 45 -9.44 28.06 19.60
N HIS A 46 -9.56 26.82 19.11
CA HIS A 46 -9.93 26.55 17.71
C HIS A 46 -11.02 25.48 17.57
N PRO A 47 -12.30 25.85 17.80
CA PRO A 47 -13.42 24.91 17.68
C PRO A 47 -13.62 24.36 16.26
N THR A 48 -13.30 25.16 15.23
CA THR A 48 -13.33 24.70 13.83
C THR A 48 -12.30 23.62 13.56
N LEU A 49 -11.09 23.79 14.09
CA LEU A 49 -9.98 22.85 13.91
C LEU A 49 -10.27 21.51 14.61
N SER A 50 -10.90 21.55 15.79
CA SER A 50 -11.39 20.35 16.47
C SER A 50 -12.44 19.59 15.65
N LYS A 51 -13.37 20.30 14.97
CA LYS A 51 -14.34 19.67 14.07
C LYS A 51 -13.68 19.04 12.84
N VAL A 52 -12.72 19.74 12.22
CA VAL A 52 -11.98 19.22 11.06
C VAL A 52 -11.20 17.97 11.45
N ASN A 53 -10.45 18.01 12.55
CA ASN A 53 -9.70 16.86 13.07
C ASN A 53 -10.61 15.64 13.27
N ARG A 54 -11.72 15.85 13.98
CA ARG A 54 -12.68 14.79 14.27
C ARG A 54 -13.27 14.18 12.99
N THR A 55 -13.64 15.03 12.03
CA THR A 55 -14.21 14.59 10.75
C THR A 55 -13.18 13.84 9.93
N ALA A 56 -11.95 14.36 9.82
CA ALA A 56 -10.85 13.70 9.13
C ALA A 56 -10.53 12.34 9.74
N GLY A 57 -10.47 12.24 11.07
CA GLY A 57 -10.27 10.97 11.78
C GLY A 57 -11.35 9.94 11.49
N ILE A 58 -12.62 10.36 11.47
CA ILE A 58 -13.74 9.47 11.14
C ILE A 58 -13.62 8.98 9.69
N LEU A 59 -13.41 9.89 8.74
CA LEU A 59 -13.25 9.54 7.32
C LEU A 59 -12.05 8.61 7.09
N ALA A 60 -10.93 8.86 7.78
CA ALA A 60 -9.72 8.05 7.67
C ALA A 60 -9.95 6.61 8.17
N GLY A 61 -10.63 6.45 9.31
CA GLY A 61 -10.96 5.12 9.81
C GLY A 61 -11.96 4.39 8.94
N PHE A 62 -12.96 5.07 8.37
CA PHE A 62 -13.86 4.45 7.40
C PHE A 62 -13.14 4.01 6.13
N ALA A 63 -12.23 4.85 5.62
CA ALA A 63 -11.38 4.49 4.48
C ALA A 63 -10.57 3.22 4.80
N PHE A 64 -9.86 3.20 5.93
CA PHE A 64 -9.07 2.02 6.34
C PHE A 64 -9.91 0.78 6.61
N PHE A 65 -11.12 0.93 7.16
CA PHE A 65 -12.04 -0.18 7.36
C PHE A 65 -12.48 -0.79 6.04
N GLY A 66 -12.87 0.04 5.07
CA GLY A 66 -13.21 -0.42 3.72
C GLY A 66 -12.03 -1.07 3.02
N ILE A 67 -10.83 -0.49 3.16
CA ILE A 67 -9.59 -1.05 2.65
C ILE A 67 -9.34 -2.44 3.24
N ILE A 68 -9.38 -2.62 4.57
CA ILE A 68 -9.13 -3.92 5.21
C ILE A 68 -10.13 -4.98 4.73
N ILE A 69 -11.42 -4.65 4.69
CA ILE A 69 -12.47 -5.56 4.22
C ILE A 69 -12.24 -5.98 2.78
N TYR A 70 -11.76 -5.08 1.93
CA TYR A 70 -11.44 -5.38 0.54
C TYR A 70 -10.14 -6.18 0.41
N PHE A 71 -9.08 -5.76 1.10
CA PHE A 71 -7.72 -6.24 0.91
C PHE A 71 -7.52 -7.67 1.45
N ILE A 72 -8.13 -8.01 2.60
CA ILE A 72 -7.97 -9.36 3.16
C ILE A 72 -8.44 -10.46 2.17
N PRO A 73 -9.69 -10.47 1.69
CA PRO A 73 -10.17 -11.54 0.82
C PRO A 73 -9.68 -11.43 -0.62
N ASN A 74 -9.40 -10.25 -1.14
CA ASN A 74 -9.00 -10.08 -2.54
C ASN A 74 -7.48 -10.14 -2.76
N VAL A 75 -6.68 -9.94 -1.71
CA VAL A 75 -5.22 -9.90 -1.80
C VAL A 75 -4.58 -10.92 -0.87
N ILE A 76 -4.82 -10.81 0.43
CA ILE A 76 -4.06 -11.59 1.43
C ILE A 76 -4.39 -13.08 1.34
N ILE A 77 -5.68 -13.44 1.28
CA ILE A 77 -6.11 -14.84 1.20
C ILE A 77 -5.61 -15.51 -0.10
N PRO A 78 -5.82 -14.91 -1.30
CA PRO A 78 -5.26 -15.45 -2.54
C PRO A 78 -3.75 -15.63 -2.49
N LEU A 79 -3.01 -14.61 -2.04
CA LEU A 79 -1.55 -14.66 -1.91
C LEU A 79 -1.08 -15.78 -0.97
N ALA A 80 -1.71 -15.90 0.19
CA ALA A 80 -1.37 -16.92 1.18
C ALA A 80 -1.70 -18.33 0.69
N SER A 81 -2.84 -18.50 0.01
CA SER A 81 -3.27 -19.80 -0.52
C SER A 81 -2.46 -20.28 -1.72
N ALA A 82 -2.01 -19.35 -2.58
CA ALA A 82 -1.20 -19.65 -3.74
C ALA A 82 0.30 -19.81 -3.42
N GLY A 83 0.72 -19.47 -2.20
CA GLY A 83 2.14 -19.49 -1.79
C GLY A 83 2.99 -18.49 -2.58
N GLU A 84 2.38 -17.43 -3.10
CA GLU A 84 3.01 -16.47 -4.02
C GLU A 84 3.71 -15.30 -3.31
N PHE A 85 3.83 -15.34 -1.99
CA PHE A 85 4.67 -14.40 -1.25
C PHE A 85 6.09 -14.44 -1.82
N ARG A 86 6.49 -13.35 -2.48
CA ARG A 86 7.79 -13.29 -3.16
C ARG A 86 8.94 -13.43 -2.17
N THR A 87 8.85 -12.78 -1.00
CA THR A 87 9.84 -12.81 0.09
C THR A 87 9.21 -12.45 1.44
N TRP A 88 9.96 -12.59 2.53
CA TRP A 88 9.57 -12.11 3.86
C TRP A 88 9.33 -10.58 3.92
N ILE A 89 9.92 -9.81 2.99
CA ILE A 89 9.71 -8.35 2.86
C ILE A 89 8.25 -8.06 2.51
N ASP A 90 7.67 -8.84 1.60
CA ASP A 90 6.27 -8.70 1.16
C ASP A 90 5.30 -8.98 2.32
N VAL A 91 5.63 -9.98 3.15
CA VAL A 91 4.90 -10.28 4.39
C VAL A 91 4.96 -9.07 5.32
N VAL A 92 6.14 -8.55 5.62
CA VAL A 92 6.28 -7.37 6.52
C VAL A 92 5.51 -6.16 5.98
N ALA A 93 5.58 -5.89 4.68
CA ALA A 93 4.86 -4.77 4.06
C ALA A 93 3.33 -4.91 4.21
N ILE A 94 2.77 -6.06 3.85
CA ILE A 94 1.32 -6.30 3.90
C ILE A 94 0.82 -6.33 5.34
N PHE A 95 1.51 -7.03 6.25
CA PHE A 95 1.08 -7.13 7.64
C PHE A 95 1.20 -5.79 8.37
N SER A 96 2.27 -5.01 8.14
CA SER A 96 2.38 -3.66 8.73
C SER A 96 1.30 -2.72 8.20
N TYR A 97 0.89 -2.84 6.94
CA TYR A 97 -0.21 -2.06 6.36
C TYR A 97 -1.55 -2.34 7.05
N ILE A 98 -1.90 -3.63 7.22
CA ILE A 98 -3.13 -4.02 7.93
C ILE A 98 -3.06 -3.62 9.40
N LEU A 99 -1.90 -3.83 10.04
CA LEU A 99 -1.67 -3.45 11.43
C LEU A 99 -1.78 -1.93 11.62
N ALA A 100 -1.38 -1.12 10.65
CA ALA A 100 -1.58 0.34 10.66
C ALA A 100 -3.06 0.71 10.60
N GLY A 101 -3.89 -0.03 9.86
CA GLY A 101 -5.33 0.26 9.81
C GLY A 101 -6.04 0.14 11.16
N ILE A 102 -5.55 -0.72 12.06
CA ILE A 102 -6.13 -0.92 13.40
C ILE A 102 -6.13 0.38 14.24
N PRO A 103 -5.00 1.04 14.53
CA PRO A 103 -4.99 2.30 15.28
C PRO A 103 -5.79 3.40 14.59
N MET A 104 -5.84 3.43 13.25
CA MET A 104 -6.67 4.40 12.52
C MET A 104 -8.17 4.18 12.73
N ILE A 105 -8.63 2.93 12.69
CA ILE A 105 -10.03 2.58 12.98
C ILE A 105 -10.36 2.88 14.45
N LEU A 106 -9.46 2.56 15.38
CA LEU A 106 -9.62 2.91 16.80
C LEU A 106 -9.71 4.43 17.01
N LEU A 107 -8.92 5.21 16.27
CA LEU A 107 -8.97 6.67 16.29
C LEU A 107 -10.33 7.20 15.79
N ALA A 108 -10.88 6.62 14.73
CA ALA A 108 -12.23 6.94 14.26
C ALA A 108 -13.30 6.61 15.31
N LEU A 109 -13.22 5.45 15.95
CA LEU A 109 -14.15 5.04 17.01
C LEU A 109 -14.06 5.93 18.26
N LEU A 110 -12.85 6.39 18.61
CA LEU A 110 -12.62 7.40 19.64
C LEU A 110 -13.30 8.72 19.26
N ASN A 111 -13.11 9.17 18.01
CA ASN A 111 -13.73 10.38 17.48
C ASN A 111 -15.26 10.29 17.36
N LEU A 112 -15.83 9.11 17.10
CA LEU A 112 -17.28 8.92 17.12
C LEU A 112 -17.88 8.92 18.54
N LYS A 113 -17.04 8.97 19.58
CA LYS A 113 -17.44 8.78 21.00
C LYS A 113 -18.08 7.41 21.27
N LEU A 114 -17.83 6.42 20.41
CA LEU A 114 -18.23 5.02 20.65
C LEU A 114 -17.33 4.38 21.70
N LEU A 115 -16.03 4.72 21.68
CA LEU A 115 -15.07 4.34 22.71
C LEU A 115 -14.91 5.46 23.76
N PHE A 116 -14.68 5.08 25.02
CA PHE A 116 -14.24 5.99 26.08
C PHE A 116 -15.19 7.18 26.39
N ARG A 117 -16.50 6.95 26.29
CA ARG A 117 -17.55 7.97 26.52
C ARG A 117 -17.48 8.66 27.89
N LYS A 118 -16.93 7.99 28.91
CA LYS A 118 -16.78 8.49 30.29
C LYS A 118 -15.38 9.03 30.65
N VAL A 119 -14.45 9.07 29.70
CA VAL A 119 -13.06 9.46 30.00
C VAL A 119 -12.93 10.99 29.94
N VAL A 120 -12.16 11.57 30.87
CA VAL A 120 -11.83 13.01 30.93
C VAL A 120 -11.25 13.47 29.58
N GLU A 121 -11.70 14.63 29.08
CA GLU A 121 -11.33 15.15 27.75
C GLU A 121 -9.81 15.19 27.50
N GLN A 122 -9.00 15.51 28.52
CA GLN A 122 -7.53 15.51 28.40
C GLN A 122 -6.94 14.13 28.04
N LYS A 123 -7.48 13.04 28.60
CA LYS A 123 -6.99 11.69 28.29
C LYS A 123 -7.37 11.26 26.88
N LYS A 124 -8.48 11.76 26.33
CA LYS A 124 -8.90 11.45 24.95
C LYS A 124 -7.89 12.00 23.94
N THR A 125 -7.43 13.23 24.12
CA THR A 125 -6.38 13.83 23.29
C THR A 125 -5.11 12.99 23.33
N THR A 126 -4.66 12.54 24.51
CA THR A 126 -3.50 11.65 24.62
C THR A 126 -3.68 10.35 23.84
N TYR A 127 -4.84 9.68 23.96
CA TYR A 127 -5.11 8.46 23.19
C TYR A 127 -5.16 8.73 21.68
N ALA A 128 -5.75 9.84 21.25
CA ALA A 128 -5.81 10.21 19.83
C ALA A 128 -4.41 10.35 19.23
N ILE A 129 -3.52 11.07 19.93
CA ILE A 129 -2.12 11.26 19.50
C ILE A 129 -1.35 9.94 19.51
N LEU A 130 -1.52 9.10 20.53
CA LEU A 130 -0.85 7.80 20.58
C LEU A 130 -1.28 6.88 19.44
N LEU A 131 -2.59 6.82 19.16
CA LEU A 131 -3.13 6.04 18.03
C LEU A 131 -2.62 6.59 16.69
N LEU A 132 -2.61 7.92 16.52
CA LEU A 132 -2.07 8.55 15.33
C LEU A 132 -0.58 8.30 15.15
N ALA A 133 0.22 8.41 16.21
CA ALA A 133 1.65 8.13 16.18
C ALA A 133 1.92 6.66 15.82
N ALA A 134 1.18 5.71 16.40
CA ALA A 134 1.26 4.30 16.05
C ALA A 134 0.93 4.06 14.57
N PHE A 135 -0.14 4.71 14.07
CA PHE A 135 -0.50 4.67 12.65
C PHE A 135 0.65 5.18 11.76
N LEU A 136 1.22 6.34 12.08
CA LEU A 136 2.28 6.95 11.28
C LEU A 136 3.52 6.04 11.19
N VAL A 137 3.95 5.45 12.31
CA VAL A 137 5.09 4.52 12.31
C VAL A 137 4.81 3.29 11.45
N LEU A 138 3.67 2.63 11.68
CA LEU A 138 3.31 1.40 10.96
C LEU A 138 3.10 1.62 9.46
N SER A 139 2.45 2.72 9.07
CA SER A 139 2.26 3.08 7.67
C SER A 139 3.57 3.37 6.95
N HIS A 140 4.54 4.02 7.61
CA HIS A 140 5.86 4.25 7.02
C HIS A 140 6.64 2.95 6.86
N ILE A 141 6.55 2.02 7.82
CA ILE A 141 7.12 0.67 7.66
C ILE A 141 6.51 0.01 6.42
N ALA A 142 5.19 0.03 6.27
CA ALA A 142 4.51 -0.54 5.10
C ALA A 142 4.99 0.09 3.78
N MET A 143 5.10 1.42 3.73
CA MET A 143 5.55 2.13 2.53
C MET A 143 7.01 1.84 2.18
N ILE A 144 7.91 1.82 3.17
CA ILE A 144 9.33 1.52 2.96
C ILE A 144 9.45 0.10 2.42
N PHE A 145 8.97 -0.91 3.17
CA PHE A 145 9.11 -2.31 2.77
C PHE A 145 8.32 -2.63 1.50
N GLY A 146 7.20 -1.95 1.24
CA GLY A 146 6.44 -2.10 -0.01
C GLY A 146 7.17 -1.62 -1.25
N MET A 147 8.12 -0.68 -1.12
CA MET A 147 8.94 -0.16 -2.22
C MET A 147 10.35 -0.76 -2.29
N VAL A 148 10.77 -1.57 -1.31
CA VAL A 148 12.06 -2.27 -1.35
C VAL A 148 12.05 -3.34 -2.44
N ASP A 149 13.13 -3.40 -3.23
CA ASP A 149 13.32 -4.43 -4.25
C ASP A 149 13.41 -5.82 -3.57
N PRO A 150 12.48 -6.76 -3.87
CA PRO A 150 12.50 -8.10 -3.29
C PRO A 150 13.74 -8.90 -3.72
N GLY A 151 14.45 -8.50 -4.77
CA GLY A 151 15.73 -9.09 -5.19
C GLY A 151 16.83 -9.01 -4.12
N ILE A 152 16.78 -8.01 -3.23
CA ILE A 152 17.72 -7.87 -2.10
C ILE A 152 17.52 -8.99 -1.07
N ALA A 153 16.29 -9.51 -0.95
CA ALA A 153 15.96 -10.64 -0.08
C ALA A 153 15.99 -12.00 -0.80
N GLY A 154 16.62 -12.08 -1.98
CA GLY A 154 16.86 -13.34 -2.68
C GLY A 154 15.75 -13.79 -3.63
N TYR A 155 14.79 -12.94 -4.00
CA TYR A 155 13.81 -13.27 -5.03
C TYR A 155 14.49 -13.45 -6.39
N LYS A 156 14.45 -14.67 -6.92
CA LYS A 156 14.75 -14.97 -8.32
C LYS A 156 13.43 -15.25 -9.04
N PRO A 157 13.06 -14.47 -10.07
CA PRO A 157 11.85 -14.74 -10.82
C PRO A 157 11.90 -16.15 -11.42
N LYS A 158 10.79 -16.89 -11.37
CA LYS A 158 10.62 -18.07 -12.20
C LYS A 158 10.70 -17.57 -13.64
N ALA A 159 11.70 -18.02 -14.41
CA ALA A 159 11.88 -17.58 -15.78
C ALA A 159 10.55 -17.75 -16.53
N LYS A 160 9.94 -16.63 -16.94
CA LYS A 160 8.97 -16.69 -18.04
C LYS A 160 9.75 -17.31 -19.18
N ALA A 161 9.31 -18.47 -19.65
CA ALA A 161 9.79 -19.03 -20.90
C ALA A 161 9.64 -17.91 -21.93
N VAL A 162 10.77 -17.29 -22.27
CA VAL A 162 10.86 -16.37 -23.38
C VAL A 162 10.48 -17.24 -24.55
N SER A 163 9.27 -17.01 -25.08
CA SER A 163 8.85 -17.62 -26.32
C SER A 163 9.94 -17.26 -27.32
N GLU A 164 10.68 -18.30 -27.70
CA GLU A 164 11.79 -18.25 -28.61
C GLU A 164 11.27 -17.63 -29.91
N VAL A 165 11.59 -16.35 -30.12
CA VAL A 165 11.30 -15.69 -31.40
C VAL A 165 12.26 -16.32 -32.39
N GLN A 166 11.77 -17.37 -33.04
CA GLN A 166 12.41 -18.04 -34.16
C GLN A 166 12.71 -17.00 -35.25
N PRO A 167 13.97 -16.81 -35.68
CA PRO A 167 14.26 -15.97 -36.83
C PRO A 167 13.59 -16.57 -38.08
N PRO A 168 13.06 -15.75 -39.00
CA PRO A 168 12.42 -16.25 -40.21
C PRO A 168 13.43 -17.06 -41.02
N ALA A 169 13.02 -18.27 -41.40
CA ALA A 169 13.78 -19.13 -42.29
C ALA A 169 14.03 -18.41 -43.61
N HIS A 170 15.28 -18.06 -43.90
CA HIS A 170 15.69 -17.64 -45.23
C HIS A 170 15.64 -18.87 -46.15
N HIS A 171 14.47 -19.07 -46.75
CA HIS A 171 14.32 -19.87 -47.96
C HIS A 171 14.95 -19.04 -49.09
N MET A 172 16.15 -19.42 -49.52
CA MET A 172 16.65 -19.01 -50.84
C MET A 172 16.81 -20.26 -51.66
N ASP A 173 15.91 -20.35 -52.64
CA ASP A 173 15.82 -21.38 -53.65
C ASP A 173 17.15 -21.63 -54.34
N SER A 174 17.39 -22.92 -54.54
CA SER A 174 18.26 -23.46 -55.58
C SER A 174 17.95 -22.82 -56.93
N MET A 175 18.91 -22.11 -57.52
CA MET A 175 18.99 -21.97 -58.97
C MET A 175 20.28 -22.57 -59.48
N HIS A 176 20.04 -23.68 -60.17
CA HIS A 176 20.89 -24.41 -61.08
C HIS A 176 21.25 -23.51 -62.26
N GLU A 177 22.53 -23.29 -62.55
CA GLU A 177 23.01 -23.13 -63.93
C GLU A 177 24.53 -23.35 -63.97
N GLY A 178 24.93 -24.47 -64.55
CA GLY A 178 26.32 -24.74 -64.88
C GLY A 178 26.65 -24.15 -66.25
N HIS A 179 27.86 -23.61 -66.41
CA HIS A 179 28.53 -23.57 -67.71
C HIS A 179 30.04 -23.68 -67.55
N HIS A 180 30.61 -24.47 -68.47
CA HIS A 180 31.96 -24.97 -68.61
C HIS A 180 33.02 -23.95 -69.10
N TYR A 181 34.30 -24.38 -69.01
CA TYR A 181 35.54 -23.97 -69.73
C TYR A 181 36.31 -22.77 -69.15
N HIS A 182 37.65 -22.69 -69.00
CA HIS A 182 38.86 -23.40 -69.48
C HIS A 182 39.87 -23.45 -68.29
N HIS A 183 40.72 -24.45 -68.09
CA HIS A 183 41.93 -24.82 -68.85
C HIS A 183 42.48 -26.17 -68.35
#